data_AF-A0A2V9J510-F1
#
_entry.id   AF-A0A2V9J510-F1
#
_cell.length_a   1.000
_cell.length_b   1.000
_cell.length_c   1.000
_cell.angle_alpha   90.00
_cell.angle_beta   90.00
_cell.angle_gamma   90.00
#
_symmetry.space_group_name_H-M   'P 1'
#
loop_
_entity.id
_entity.type
_entity.pdbx_description
1 polymer ?
#
loop_
_entity_poly.entity_id
_entity_poly.type
_entity_poly.pdbx_seq_one_letter_code
_entity_poly.pdbx_strand_id
1 'polypeptide(L)'
;MSCDTFKPLLMGYLDEELTALEAVRVEQHLEECHDCTAELDDFRKLKEVTRNMRVVMPDDKYWDEYWSNIYNRLERKAGWILLSLGSIILSAYGLYWVIAEVFLDKNVHPVIRIGVLTLIVGFCTLLVSVLRERFFLSKSDKYERIKR
;
A
#
# COMPACT_ATOMS: atom_id res chain seq x y z
N MET A 1 -29.49 -9.94 -46.55
CA MET A 1 -29.21 -8.79 -45.65
C MET A 1 -27.70 -8.63 -45.51
N SER A 2 -27.17 -7.42 -45.29
CA SER A 2 -25.72 -7.19 -45.21
C SER A 2 -25.13 -7.74 -43.91
N CYS A 3 -24.23 -8.71 -44.02
CA CYS A 3 -23.54 -9.34 -42.88
C CYS A 3 -22.79 -8.33 -41.99
N ASP A 4 -22.34 -7.19 -42.54
CA ASP A 4 -21.65 -6.13 -41.79
C ASP A 4 -22.45 -5.56 -40.62
N THR A 5 -23.79 -5.59 -40.67
CA THR A 5 -24.64 -5.09 -39.58
C THR A 5 -24.73 -6.08 -38.42
N PHE A 6 -24.59 -7.38 -38.70
CA PHE A 6 -24.79 -8.44 -37.71
C PHE A 6 -23.50 -8.92 -37.06
N LYS A 7 -22.36 -8.79 -37.74
CA LYS A 7 -21.03 -9.09 -37.18
C LYS A 7 -20.76 -8.49 -35.78
N PRO A 8 -20.98 -7.19 -35.52
CA PRO A 8 -20.75 -6.63 -34.18
C PRO A 8 -21.72 -7.16 -33.13
N LEU A 9 -22.88 -7.69 -33.53
CA LEU A 9 -23.91 -8.22 -32.63
C LEU A 9 -23.61 -9.68 -32.22
N LEU A 10 -22.78 -10.42 -32.97
CA LEU A 10 -22.48 -11.83 -32.69
C LEU A 10 -21.84 -12.06 -31.31
N MET A 11 -20.95 -11.16 -30.89
CA MET A 11 -20.29 -11.26 -29.57
C MET A 11 -21.29 -10.99 -28.43
N GLY A 12 -22.12 -9.95 -28.57
CA GLY A 12 -23.21 -9.68 -27.63
C GLY A 12 -24.27 -10.78 -27.59
N TYR A 13 -24.54 -11.45 -28.72
CA TYR A 13 -25.40 -12.64 -28.77
C TYR A 13 -24.77 -13.80 -27.99
N LEU A 14 -23.47 -14.04 -28.15
CA LEU A 14 -22.73 -15.11 -27.46
C LEU A 14 -22.66 -14.90 -25.93
N ASP A 15 -22.66 -13.64 -25.48
CA ASP A 15 -22.60 -13.25 -24.07
C ASP A 15 -23.98 -12.93 -23.46
N GLU A 16 -25.07 -13.15 -24.22
CA GLU A 16 -26.46 -12.90 -23.81
C GLU A 16 -26.76 -11.43 -23.42
N GLU A 17 -26.04 -10.48 -24.02
CA GLU A 17 -26.16 -9.03 -23.73
C GLU A 17 -27.10 -8.28 -24.71
N LEU A 18 -27.62 -8.96 -25.74
CA LEU A 18 -28.54 -8.37 -26.71
C LEU A 18 -29.96 -8.22 -26.16
N THR A 19 -30.69 -7.22 -26.67
CA THR A 19 -32.13 -7.12 -26.43
C THR A 19 -32.88 -8.26 -27.13
N ALA A 20 -34.05 -8.66 -26.60
CA ALA A 20 -34.85 -9.75 -27.19
C ALA A 20 -35.20 -9.52 -28.68
N LEU A 21 -35.38 -8.27 -29.11
CA LEU A 21 -35.64 -7.91 -30.51
C LEU A 21 -34.39 -8.00 -31.41
N GLU A 22 -33.20 -7.84 -30.84
CA GLU A 22 -31.92 -7.98 -31.56
C GLU A 22 -31.52 -9.45 -31.66
N ALA A 23 -31.71 -10.23 -30.59
CA ALA A 23 -31.45 -11.67 -30.58
C ALA A 23 -32.26 -12.40 -31.66
N VAL A 24 -33.57 -12.14 -31.76
CA VAL A 24 -34.43 -12.75 -32.81
C VAL A 24 -33.97 -12.36 -34.22
N ARG A 25 -33.52 -11.11 -34.43
CA ARG A 25 -33.01 -10.66 -35.73
C ARG A 25 -31.67 -11.34 -36.08
N VAL A 26 -30.81 -11.55 -35.10
CA VAL A 26 -29.55 -12.29 -35.28
C VAL A 26 -29.84 -13.76 -35.58
N GLU A 27 -30.77 -14.39 -34.89
CA GLU A 27 -31.19 -15.79 -35.12
C GLU A 27 -31.73 -16.00 -36.55
N GLN A 28 -32.63 -15.13 -37.00
CA GLN A 28 -33.12 -15.16 -38.38
C GLN A 28 -31.99 -15.01 -39.41
N HIS A 29 -30.98 -14.18 -39.11
CA HIS A 29 -29.84 -14.02 -40.00
C HIS A 29 -28.91 -15.24 -40.01
N LEU A 30 -28.74 -15.91 -38.86
CA LEU A 30 -27.93 -17.12 -38.74
C LEU A 30 -28.55 -18.31 -39.49
N GLU A 31 -29.88 -18.40 -39.58
CA GLU A 31 -30.56 -19.41 -40.39
C GLU A 31 -30.27 -19.26 -41.90
N GLU A 32 -30.06 -18.03 -42.37
CA GLU A 32 -29.82 -17.73 -43.78
C GLU A 32 -28.33 -17.60 -44.15
N CYS A 33 -27.45 -17.29 -43.20
CA CYS A 33 -26.05 -16.95 -43.47
C CYS A 33 -25.05 -17.94 -42.84
N HIS A 34 -24.40 -18.72 -43.70
CA HIS A 34 -23.34 -19.64 -43.29
C HIS A 34 -22.08 -18.93 -42.75
N ASP A 35 -21.71 -17.77 -43.30
CA ASP A 35 -20.49 -17.05 -42.90
C ASP A 35 -20.58 -16.53 -41.46
N CYS A 36 -21.72 -15.93 -41.08
CA CYS A 36 -21.94 -15.47 -39.71
C CYS A 36 -22.07 -16.63 -38.71
N THR A 37 -22.58 -17.78 -39.15
CA THR A 37 -22.63 -19.00 -38.34
C THR A 37 -21.22 -19.54 -38.06
N ALA A 38 -20.34 -19.55 -39.07
CA ALA A 38 -18.95 -19.96 -38.91
C ALA A 38 -18.18 -19.03 -37.96
N GLU A 39 -18.38 -17.72 -38.08
CA GLU A 39 -17.75 -16.71 -37.21
C GLU A 39 -18.20 -16.84 -35.74
N LEU A 40 -19.49 -17.10 -35.51
CA LEU A 40 -20.03 -17.37 -34.17
C LEU A 40 -19.42 -18.62 -33.53
N ASP A 41 -19.22 -19.68 -34.31
CA ASP A 41 -18.58 -20.92 -33.84
C ASP A 41 -17.11 -20.71 -33.46
N ASP A 42 -16.38 -19.84 -34.18
CA ASP A 42 -15.01 -19.47 -33.81
C ASP A 42 -14.97 -18.68 -32.50
N PHE A 43 -15.92 -17.77 -32.26
CA PHE A 43 -16.05 -17.10 -30.96
C PHE A 43 -16.38 -18.09 -29.83
N ARG A 44 -17.24 -19.09 -30.07
CA ARG A 44 -17.54 -20.16 -29.09
C ARG A 44 -16.28 -20.94 -28.70
N LYS A 45 -15.45 -21.31 -29.67
CA LYS A 45 -14.17 -22.01 -29.41
C LYS A 45 -13.23 -21.16 -28.54
N LEU A 46 -13.11 -19.86 -28.82
CA LEU A 46 -12.28 -18.94 -28.02
C LEU A 46 -12.78 -18.81 -26.58
N LYS A 47 -14.11 -18.72 -26.39
CA LYS A 47 -14.74 -18.69 -25.06
C LYS A 47 -14.45 -19.98 -24.29
N GLU A 48 -14.50 -21.14 -24.93
CA GLU A 48 -14.18 -22.43 -24.31
C GLU A 48 -12.71 -22.55 -23.90
N VAL A 49 -11.78 -22.15 -24.77
CA VAL A 49 -10.33 -22.15 -24.45
C VAL A 49 -10.03 -21.25 -23.25
N THR A 50 -10.64 -20.05 -23.21
CA THR A 50 -10.44 -19.10 -22.12
C THR A 50 -11.07 -19.60 -20.82
N ARG A 51 -12.25 -20.23 -20.89
CA ARG A 51 -12.93 -20.83 -19.73
C ARG A 51 -12.14 -21.97 -19.10
N ASN A 52 -11.40 -22.73 -19.90
CA ASN A 52 -10.55 -23.82 -19.43
C ASN A 52 -9.21 -23.36 -18.84
N MET A 53 -8.90 -22.05 -18.93
CA MET A 53 -7.76 -21.47 -18.24
C MET A 53 -8.04 -21.41 -16.75
N ARG A 54 -7.41 -22.30 -15.98
CA ARG A 54 -7.50 -22.25 -14.52
C ARG A 54 -6.75 -21.02 -14.02
N VAL A 55 -7.50 -20.05 -13.50
CA VAL A 55 -6.95 -18.96 -12.69
C VAL A 55 -6.30 -19.61 -11.46
N VAL A 56 -4.98 -19.52 -11.36
CA VAL A 56 -4.26 -19.93 -10.16
C VAL A 56 -4.57 -18.89 -9.08
N MET A 57 -5.47 -19.22 -8.16
CA MET A 57 -5.64 -18.40 -6.97
C MET A 57 -4.40 -18.55 -6.08
N PRO A 58 -3.80 -17.44 -5.63
CA PRO A 58 -2.70 -17.51 -4.68
C PRO A 58 -3.18 -18.15 -3.37
N ASP A 59 -2.40 -19.08 -2.84
CA ASP A 59 -2.63 -19.79 -1.57
C ASP A 59 -2.67 -18.79 -0.39
N ASP A 60 -3.44 -19.09 0.66
CA ASP A 60 -3.62 -18.21 1.83
C ASP A 60 -2.29 -17.85 2.50
N LYS A 61 -1.29 -18.74 2.40
CA LYS A 61 0.09 -18.48 2.87
C LYS A 61 0.76 -17.28 2.22
N TYR A 62 0.44 -16.98 0.96
CA TYR A 62 0.97 -15.80 0.28
C TYR A 62 0.43 -14.51 0.90
N TRP A 63 -0.82 -14.52 1.37
CA TRP A 63 -1.43 -13.36 2.01
C TRP A 63 -0.81 -13.10 3.38
N ASP A 64 -0.60 -14.14 4.20
CA ASP A 64 0.05 -14.01 5.51
C ASP A 64 1.50 -13.48 5.40
N GLU A 65 2.25 -13.97 4.42
CA GLU A 65 3.62 -13.52 4.17
C GLU A 65 3.70 -12.07 3.68
N TYR A 66 2.75 -11.65 2.83
CA TYR A 66 2.65 -10.28 2.34
C TYR A 66 2.32 -9.30 3.47
N TRP A 67 1.30 -9.62 4.29
CA TRP A 67 0.87 -8.77 5.39
C TRP A 67 1.91 -8.67 6.49
N SER A 68 2.54 -9.77 6.90
CA SER A 68 3.55 -9.77 7.97
C SER A 68 4.79 -8.93 7.62
N ASN A 69 5.24 -8.95 6.35
CA ASN A 69 6.35 -8.12 5.89
C ASN A 69 6.02 -6.62 5.85
N ILE A 70 4.78 -6.27 5.53
CA ILE A 70 4.35 -4.87 5.45
C ILE A 70 4.09 -4.29 6.84
N TYR A 71 3.38 -5.03 7.70
CA TYR A 71 2.99 -4.57 9.03
C TYR A 71 4.22 -4.36 9.95
N ASN A 72 5.15 -5.31 9.97
CA ASN A 72 6.38 -5.20 10.78
C ASN A 72 7.27 -4.03 10.36
N ARG A 73 7.28 -3.68 9.07
CA ARG A 73 8.10 -2.60 8.54
C ARG A 73 7.49 -1.22 8.81
N LEU A 74 6.15 -1.14 8.85
CA LEU A 74 5.41 0.08 9.15
C LEU A 74 5.36 0.39 10.65
N GLU A 75 5.05 -0.59 11.50
CA GLU A 75 4.98 -0.37 12.96
C GLU A 75 6.30 0.16 13.52
N ARG A 76 7.42 -0.46 13.12
CA ARG A 76 8.72 -0.03 13.61
C ARG A 76 9.06 1.37 13.14
N LYS A 77 8.90 1.69 11.86
CA LYS A 77 9.23 3.03 11.33
C LYS A 77 8.30 4.11 11.89
N ALA A 78 7.00 3.84 11.94
CA ALA A 78 6.01 4.77 12.47
C ALA A 78 6.22 5.04 13.97
N GLY A 79 6.50 4.00 14.75
CA GLY A 79 6.79 4.13 16.18
C GLY A 79 8.00 5.04 16.44
N TRP A 80 9.08 4.91 15.66
CA TRP A 80 10.25 5.77 15.79
C TRP A 80 9.99 7.21 15.35
N ILE A 81 9.23 7.42 14.27
CA ILE A 81 8.83 8.77 13.83
C ILE A 81 8.05 9.46 14.95
N LEU A 82 7.06 8.77 15.53
CA LEU A 82 6.21 9.30 16.58
C LEU A 82 6.99 9.56 17.88
N LEU A 83 7.91 8.66 18.25
CA LEU A 83 8.81 8.84 19.40
C LEU A 83 9.75 10.03 19.21
N SER A 84 10.36 10.15 18.02
CA SER A 84 11.27 11.27 17.72
C SER A 84 10.54 12.61 17.73
N LEU A 85 9.35 12.67 17.13
CA LEU A 85 8.52 13.86 17.10
C LEU A 85 8.06 14.27 18.51
N GLY A 86 7.58 13.31 19.32
CA GLY A 86 7.20 13.55 20.71
C GLY A 86 8.37 14.04 21.57
N SER A 87 9.56 13.44 21.40
CA SER A 87 10.76 13.87 22.09
C SER A 87 11.18 15.29 21.72
N ILE A 88 11.11 15.68 20.45
CA ILE A 88 11.42 17.04 19.98
C ILE A 88 10.47 18.05 20.61
N ILE A 89 9.15 17.76 20.61
CA ILE A 89 8.13 18.66 21.17
C ILE A 89 8.34 18.85 22.68
N LEU A 90 8.52 17.74 23.42
CA LEU A 90 8.73 17.80 24.87
C LEU A 90 10.03 18.54 25.23
N SER A 91 11.09 18.32 24.46
CA SER A 91 12.37 19.00 24.67
C SER A 91 12.26 20.50 24.40
N ALA A 92 11.56 20.89 23.32
CA ALA A 92 11.35 22.30 22.99
C ALA A 92 10.53 23.03 24.08
N TYR A 93 9.46 22.40 24.57
CA TYR A 93 8.65 22.95 25.64
C TYR A 93 9.42 23.05 26.96
N GLY A 94 10.15 22.00 27.34
CA GLY A 94 10.98 21.99 28.55
C GLY A 94 12.09 23.05 28.49
N LEU A 95 12.72 23.22 27.33
CA LEU A 95 13.75 24.24 27.13
C LEU A 95 13.18 25.66 27.25
N TYR A 96 12.00 25.91 26.66
CA TYR A 96 11.30 27.19 26.82
C TYR A 96 11.04 27.51 28.29
N TRP A 97 10.53 26.54 29.06
CA TRP A 97 10.21 26.72 30.47
C TRP A 97 11.47 27.02 31.32
N VAL A 98 12.55 26.28 31.07
CA VAL A 98 13.86 26.53 31.72
C VAL A 98 14.39 27.92 31.39
N ILE A 99 14.32 28.37 30.14
CA ILE A 99 14.79 29.70 29.75
C ILE A 99 13.94 30.78 30.44
N ALA A 100 12.62 30.60 30.46
CA ALA A 100 11.68 31.55 31.05
C ALA A 100 11.88 31.72 32.57
N GLU A 101 12.10 30.63 33.32
CA GLU A 101 12.22 30.72 34.78
C GLU A 101 13.67 30.89 35.27
N VAL A 102 14.62 30.18 34.67
CA VAL A 102 16.01 30.12 35.19
C VAL A 102 16.89 31.22 34.60
N PHE A 103 16.61 31.68 33.37
CA PHE A 103 17.45 32.67 32.69
C PHE A 103 16.95 34.11 32.82
N LEU A 104 15.63 34.33 32.82
CA LEU A 104 15.04 35.66 32.97
C LEU A 104 14.95 36.16 34.41
N ASP A 105 14.83 35.26 35.39
CA ASP A 105 14.77 35.68 36.79
C ASP A 105 16.19 35.90 37.35
N LYS A 106 16.45 37.12 37.84
CA LYS A 106 17.78 37.58 38.28
C LYS A 106 18.14 37.04 39.68
N ASN A 107 17.19 36.43 40.38
CA ASN A 107 17.30 35.97 41.76
C ASN A 107 17.73 34.50 41.91
N VAL A 108 17.95 33.78 40.81
CA VAL A 108 18.31 32.36 40.87
C VAL A 108 19.81 32.21 41.15
N HIS A 109 20.13 31.39 42.15
CA HIS A 109 21.53 31.09 42.50
C HIS A 109 22.27 30.47 41.30
N PRO A 110 23.47 30.95 40.93
CA PRO A 110 24.16 30.55 39.70
C PRO A 110 24.47 29.04 39.60
N VAL A 111 24.56 28.34 40.74
CA VAL A 111 24.73 26.88 40.80
C VAL A 111 23.55 26.13 40.15
N ILE A 112 22.31 26.60 40.36
CA ILE A 112 21.11 25.97 39.78
C ILE A 112 21.14 26.11 38.26
N ARG A 113 21.58 27.28 37.76
CA ARG A 113 21.70 27.55 36.32
C ARG A 113 22.70 26.60 35.66
N ILE A 114 23.84 26.35 36.30
CA ILE A 114 24.85 25.40 35.80
C ILE A 114 24.31 23.97 35.86
N GLY A 115 23.70 23.55 36.98
CA GLY A 115 23.15 22.19 37.14
C GLY A 115 22.07 21.85 36.12
N VAL A 116 21.17 22.79 35.81
CA VAL A 116 20.14 22.60 34.79
C VAL A 116 20.75 22.52 33.38
N LEU A 117 21.77 23.33 33.08
CA LEU A 117 22.48 23.25 31.79
C LEU A 117 23.15 21.90 31.58
N THR A 118 23.86 21.36 32.58
CA THR A 118 24.48 20.02 32.47
C THR A 118 23.44 18.92 32.28
N LEU A 119 22.28 19.04 32.95
CA LEU A 119 21.19 18.08 32.81
C LEU A 119 20.60 18.10 31.40
N ILE A 120 20.35 19.29 30.83
CA ILE A 120 19.87 19.45 29.45
C ILE A 120 20.86 18.86 28.45
N VAL A 121 22.16 19.17 28.60
CA VAL A 121 23.21 18.63 27.72
C VAL A 121 23.28 17.10 27.84
N GLY A 122 23.19 16.55 29.04
CA GLY A 122 23.13 15.09 29.27
C GLY A 122 21.91 14.45 28.62
N PHE A 123 20.74 15.09 28.72
CA PHE A 123 19.51 14.60 28.10
C PHE A 123 19.58 14.62 26.56
N CYS A 124 20.05 15.74 25.98
CA CYS A 124 20.23 15.86 24.54
C CYS A 124 21.26 14.86 23.99
N THR A 125 22.37 14.63 24.70
CA THR A 125 23.39 13.65 24.27
C THR A 125 22.87 12.21 24.31
N LEU A 126 22.11 11.82 25.33
CA LEU A 126 21.44 10.52 25.38
C LEU A 126 20.43 10.35 24.24
N LEU A 127 19.61 11.38 23.97
CA LEU A 127 18.68 11.37 22.85
C LEU A 127 19.38 11.19 21.51
N VAL A 128 20.45 11.95 21.26
CA VAL A 128 21.25 11.81 20.04
C VAL A 128 21.92 10.43 19.96
N SER A 129 22.39 9.88 21.07
CA SER A 129 22.97 8.53 21.12
C SER A 129 21.95 7.47 20.71
N VAL A 130 20.75 7.51 21.30
CA VAL A 130 19.65 6.58 20.98
C VAL A 130 19.22 6.71 19.52
N LEU A 131 19.08 7.94 19.02
CA LEU A 131 18.72 8.20 17.63
C LEU A 131 19.81 7.70 16.66
N ARG A 132 21.09 7.96 16.95
CA ARG A 132 22.23 7.54 16.12
C ARG A 132 22.36 6.03 16.07
N GLU A 133 22.33 5.36 17.22
CA GLU A 133 22.45 3.91 17.33
C GLU A 133 21.34 3.21 16.54
N ARG A 134 20.10 3.70 16.67
CA ARG A 134 18.95 3.14 15.95
C ARG A 134 18.96 3.43 14.45
N PHE A 135 19.35 4.63 14.02
CA PHE A 135 19.46 4.95 12.60
C PHE A 135 20.55 4.11 11.91
N PHE A 136 21.66 3.86 12.61
CA PHE A 136 22.75 3.05 12.08
C PHE A 136 22.39 1.56 12.02
N LEU A 137 21.69 1.02 13.03
CA LEU A 137 21.20 -0.36 13.04
C LEU A 137 20.12 -0.61 11.98
N SER A 138 19.20 0.34 11.77
CA SER A 138 18.19 0.28 10.70
C SER A 138 18.81 0.16 9.30
N LYS A 139 19.95 0.81 9.05
CA LYS A 139 20.68 0.73 7.77
C LYS A 139 21.51 -0.55 7.62
N SER A 140 21.79 -1.26 8.71
CA SER A 140 22.69 -2.42 8.74
C SER A 140 21.99 -3.75 9.02
N ASP A 141 20.66 -3.79 8.90
CA ASP A 141 19.92 -5.05 8.99
C ASP A 141 20.03 -5.85 7.68
N LYS A 142 21.23 -6.40 7.45
CA LYS A 142 21.54 -7.32 6.34
C LYS A 142 20.90 -8.70 6.54
N TYR A 143 20.26 -8.95 7.69
CA TYR A 143 19.72 -10.24 8.10
C TYR A 143 18.19 -10.35 8.03
N GLU A 144 17.46 -9.28 7.66
CA GLU A 144 16.01 -9.32 7.40
C GLU A 144 15.63 -10.32 6.26
N ARG A 145 16.61 -10.79 5.47
CA ARG A 145 16.42 -11.71 4.33
C ARG A 145 16.77 -13.18 4.58
N ILE A 146 17.07 -13.59 5.82
CA ILE A 146 17.30 -15.01 6.12
C ILE A 146 16.07 -15.57 6.83
N LYS A 147 15.11 -16.06 6.05
CA LYS A 147 14.07 -16.98 6.55
C LYS A 147 14.71 -18.35 6.78
N ARG A 148 14.49 -18.92 7.96
CA ARG A 148 14.78 -20.33 8.27
C ARG A 148 13.53 -21.15 8.09
#